data_AF-A0A0G8F5U8-F1
#
_entry.id   AF-A0A0G8F5U8-F1
#
_cell.length_a   1.000
_cell.length_b   1.000
_cell.length_c   1.000
_cell.angle_alpha   90.00
_cell.angle_beta   90.00
_cell.angle_gamma   90.00
#
_symmetry.space_group_name_H-M   'P 1'
#
loop_
_entity.id
_entity.type
_entity.pdbx_description
1 polymer ?
#
loop_
_entity_poly.entity_id
_entity_poly.type
_entity_poly.pdbx_seq_one_letter_code
_entity_poly.pdbx_strand_id
1 'polypeptide(L)'
;MFTNNIPENILHTAYEAKMISSGDNSPSIKIKGTKLQYLLVMLHLGFESNTIKTILSWTNEEFERHMNSLELEGLLKNIEGSYFPTCMVITANEGKELYNLCEPLIKPTLKIIEKCFRSSR
;
A
#
# COMPACT_ATOMS: atom_id res chain seq x y z
N MET A 1 -14.01 -8.46 -4.00
CA MET A 1 -13.77 -9.89 -3.72
C MET A 1 -12.42 -9.96 -3.04
N PHE A 2 -12.34 -10.39 -1.78
CA PHE A 2 -11.06 -10.67 -1.14
C PHE A 2 -10.38 -11.76 -1.96
N THR A 3 -9.33 -11.40 -2.68
CA THR A 3 -8.39 -12.38 -3.22
C THR A 3 -8.01 -13.30 -2.06
N ASN A 4 -8.02 -14.62 -2.27
CA ASN A 4 -7.62 -15.63 -1.29
C ASN A 4 -6.13 -15.47 -0.91
N ASN A 5 -5.81 -14.36 -0.26
CA ASN A 5 -4.49 -14.08 0.26
C ASN A 5 -4.39 -14.91 1.54
N ILE A 6 -3.82 -16.10 1.40
CA ILE A 6 -3.35 -16.87 2.54
C ILE A 6 -2.36 -15.94 3.27
N PRO A 7 -2.64 -15.55 4.52
CA PRO A 7 -1.87 -14.51 5.20
C PRO A 7 -0.36 -14.78 5.23
N GLU A 8 0.03 -16.05 5.32
CA GLU A 8 1.41 -16.52 5.32
C GLU A 8 2.14 -16.19 4.01
N ASN A 9 1.43 -16.18 2.87
CA ASN A 9 2.02 -15.84 1.57
C ASN A 9 2.51 -14.39 1.51
N ILE A 10 1.99 -13.51 2.37
CA ILE A 10 2.45 -12.11 2.47
C ILE A 10 3.93 -12.08 2.85
N LEU A 11 4.40 -12.95 3.74
CA LEU A 11 5.80 -12.98 4.14
C LEU A 11 6.75 -13.48 3.04
N HIS A 12 6.21 -14.24 2.08
CA HIS A 12 6.97 -14.80 0.95
C HIS A 12 6.86 -13.97 -0.32
N THR A 13 6.01 -12.93 -0.32
CA THR A 13 5.83 -12.05 -1.46
C THR A 13 6.93 -11.00 -1.50
N ALA A 14 7.54 -10.82 -2.67
CA ALA A 14 8.50 -9.75 -2.89
C ALA A 14 7.77 -8.40 -3.04
N TYR A 15 8.02 -7.48 -2.10
CA TYR A 15 7.50 -6.12 -2.17
C TYR A 15 8.59 -5.14 -2.56
N GLU A 16 8.25 -4.23 -3.47
CA GLU A 16 9.06 -3.05 -3.73
C GLU A 16 8.58 -1.89 -2.85
N ALA A 17 9.48 -1.34 -2.04
CA ALA A 17 9.21 -0.12 -1.26
C ALA A 17 10.00 1.04 -1.85
N LYS A 18 9.29 2.08 -2.29
CA LYS A 18 9.84 3.32 -2.84
C LYS A 18 9.40 4.51 -2.02
N MET A 19 10.35 5.34 -1.62
CA MET A 19 10.09 6.63 -0.99
C MET A 19 10.26 7.72 -2.04
N ILE A 20 9.19 8.46 -2.32
CA ILE A 20 9.14 9.47 -3.38
C ILE A 20 9.44 10.89 -2.87
N SER A 21 9.41 11.09 -1.56
CA SER A 21 9.80 12.34 -0.91
C SER A 21 11.24 12.24 -0.43
N SER A 22 12.10 13.17 -0.86
CA SER A 22 13.50 13.29 -0.42
C SER A 22 13.75 14.49 0.50
N GLY A 23 12.71 15.21 0.90
CA GLY A 23 12.79 16.35 1.83
C GLY A 23 12.49 15.96 3.27
N ASP A 24 12.30 16.98 4.11
CA ASP A 24 12.10 16.83 5.57
C ASP A 24 10.78 16.13 5.97
N ASN A 25 9.89 15.88 4.99
CA ASN A 25 8.62 15.19 5.17
C ASN A 25 8.73 13.67 4.91
N SER A 26 9.90 13.07 5.15
CA SER A 26 10.07 11.62 5.07
C SER A 26 9.87 10.99 6.45
N PRO A 27 9.22 9.82 6.54
CA PRO A 27 9.05 9.16 7.82
C PRO A 27 10.41 8.75 8.39
N SER A 28 10.60 8.95 9.69
CA SER A 28 11.85 8.62 10.37
C SER A 28 12.04 7.10 10.52
N ILE A 29 10.94 6.35 10.45
CA ILE A 29 10.93 4.89 10.60
C ILE A 29 11.30 4.16 9.32
N LYS A 30 12.11 3.11 9.47
CA LYS A 30 12.51 2.25 8.36
C LYS A 30 11.41 1.23 8.07
N ILE A 31 10.70 1.40 6.96
CA ILE A 31 9.69 0.43 6.49
C ILE A 31 10.36 -0.71 5.71
N LYS A 32 11.15 -0.38 4.69
CA LYS A 32 11.74 -1.35 3.75
C LYS A 32 12.61 -2.39 4.45
N GLY A 33 12.32 -3.67 4.19
CA GLY A 33 13.08 -4.80 4.72
C GLY A 33 12.81 -5.08 6.20
N THR A 34 11.76 -4.49 6.78
CA THR A 34 11.32 -4.75 8.16
C THR A 34 9.95 -5.41 8.16
N LYS A 35 9.53 -5.95 9.30
CA LYS A 35 8.17 -6.49 9.47
C LYS A 35 7.06 -5.43 9.32
N LEU A 36 7.38 -4.14 9.43
CA LEU A 36 6.42 -3.04 9.22
C LEU A 36 5.87 -3.01 7.79
N GLN A 37 6.66 -3.43 6.79
CA GLN A 37 6.17 -3.50 5.42
C GLN A 37 5.01 -4.51 5.29
N TYR A 38 5.10 -5.64 6.00
CA TYR A 38 4.06 -6.67 5.99
C TYR A 38 2.84 -6.25 6.80
N LEU A 39 3.05 -5.55 7.92
CA LEU A 39 1.97 -4.96 8.70
C LEU A 39 1.11 -4.02 7.83
N LEU A 40 1.73 -3.10 7.08
CA LEU A 40 1.01 -2.17 6.21
C LEU A 40 0.23 -2.90 5.11
N VAL A 41 0.80 -3.94 4.50
CA VAL A 41 0.10 -4.76 3.50
C VAL A 41 -1.07 -5.52 4.12
N MET A 42 -0.90 -6.08 5.31
CA MET A 42 -1.97 -6.83 5.98
C MET A 42 -3.14 -5.92 6.40
N LEU A 43 -2.84 -4.72 6.88
CA LEU A 43 -3.86 -3.71 7.18
C LEU A 43 -4.61 -3.27 5.92
N HIS A 44 -3.89 -3.03 4.82
CA HIS A 44 -4.49 -2.71 3.51
C HIS A 44 -5.46 -3.79 3.02
N LEU A 45 -5.11 -5.06 3.25
CA LEU A 45 -5.94 -6.21 2.88
C LEU A 45 -7.08 -6.50 3.88
N GLY A 46 -7.16 -5.76 4.99
CA GLY A 46 -8.22 -5.89 5.99
C GLY A 46 -8.06 -7.07 6.95
N PHE A 47 -6.83 -7.55 7.18
CA PHE A 47 -6.61 -8.60 8.19
C PHE A 47 -6.81 -8.08 9.61
N GLU A 48 -7.41 -8.92 10.46
CA GLU A 48 -7.61 -8.61 11.87
C GLU A 48 -6.29 -8.58 12.65
N SER A 49 -6.23 -7.73 13.68
CA SER A 49 -5.03 -7.55 14.51
C SER A 49 -4.51 -8.86 15.12
N ASN A 50 -5.40 -9.78 15.53
CA ASN A 50 -4.98 -11.07 16.07
C ASN A 50 -4.26 -11.93 15.04
N THR A 51 -4.79 -12.01 13.81
CA THR A 51 -4.15 -12.70 12.69
C THR A 51 -2.77 -12.12 12.39
N ILE A 52 -2.67 -10.79 12.31
CA ILE A 52 -1.41 -10.09 12.04
C ILE A 52 -0.37 -10.41 13.12
N LYS A 53 -0.74 -10.31 14.40
CA LYS A 53 0.15 -10.62 15.53
C LYS A 53 0.69 -12.03 15.45
N THR A 54 -0.16 -13.01 15.17
CA THR A 54 0.27 -14.41 15.04
C THR A 54 1.28 -14.60 13.91
N ILE A 55 1.00 -14.08 12.71
CA ILE A 55 1.87 -14.25 11.54
C ILE A 55 3.21 -13.54 11.73
N LEU A 56 3.18 -12.34 12.31
CA LEU A 56 4.40 -11.57 12.58
C LEU A 56 5.11 -12.02 13.85
N SER A 57 4.53 -12.96 14.60
CA SER A 57 5.02 -13.45 15.89
C SER A 57 5.30 -12.31 16.87
N TRP A 58 4.34 -11.39 16.98
CA TRP A 58 4.40 -10.23 17.85
C TRP A 58 3.50 -10.38 19.07
N THR A 59 3.97 -9.87 20.21
CA THR A 59 3.10 -9.67 21.39
C THR A 59 2.13 -8.52 21.16
N ASN A 60 1.15 -8.38 22.05
CA ASN A 60 0.25 -7.22 22.02
C ASN A 60 1.04 -5.92 22.19
N GLU A 61 2.01 -5.88 23.11
CA GLU A 61 2.81 -4.69 23.39
C GLU A 61 3.73 -4.32 22.23
N GLU A 62 4.25 -5.30 21.49
CA GLU A 62 5.01 -5.04 20.26
C GLU A 62 4.12 -4.48 19.15
N PHE A 63 2.95 -5.09 18.96
CA PHE A 63 1.98 -4.63 17.96
C PHE A 63 1.53 -3.20 18.24
N GLU A 64 1.09 -2.89 19.46
CA GLU A 64 0.65 -1.54 19.84
C GLU A 64 1.78 -0.51 19.70
N ARG A 65 3.02 -0.86 20.06
CA ARG A 65 4.16 0.04 19.84
C ARG A 65 4.38 0.35 18.37
N HIS A 66 4.26 -0.64 17.48
CA HIS A 66 4.39 -0.44 16.05
C HIS A 66 3.23 0.36 15.46
N MET A 67 1.99 0.09 15.88
CA MET A 67 0.80 0.85 15.47
C MET A 67 0.92 2.32 15.86
N ASN A 68 1.25 2.60 17.13
CA ASN A 68 1.43 3.97 17.63
C ASN A 68 2.56 4.69 16.89
N SER A 69 3.69 4.02 16.65
CA SER A 69 4.81 4.62 15.91
C SER A 69 4.42 4.97 14.47
N LEU A 70 3.64 4.13 13.80
CA LEU A 70 3.17 4.40 12.44
C LEU A 70 2.14 5.53 12.40
N GLU A 71 1.26 5.63 13.39
CA GLU A 71 0.28 6.71 13.50
C GLU A 71 0.97 8.06 13.75
N LEU A 72 1.98 8.11 14.63
CA LEU A 72 2.77 9.31 14.92
C LEU A 72 3.53 9.83 13.67
N GLU A 73 4.01 8.92 12.83
CA GLU A 73 4.66 9.23 11.55
C GLU A 73 3.65 9.56 10.44
N GLY A 74 2.35 9.55 10.75
CA GLY A 74 1.27 9.83 9.80
C GLY A 74 1.10 8.75 8.74
N LEU A 75 1.64 7.55 8.95
CA LEU A 75 1.59 6.39 8.03
C LEU A 75 0.37 5.48 8.26
N LEU A 76 -0.31 5.66 9.38
CA LEU A 76 -1.60 5.04 9.68
C LEU A 76 -2.63 6.10 10.07
N LYS A 77 -3.89 5.80 9.79
CA LYS A 77 -5.03 6.57 10.25
C LYS A 77 -6.07 5.64 10.85
N ASN A 78 -6.51 5.94 12.07
CA ASN A 78 -7.68 5.31 12.66
C ASN A 78 -8.97 5.97 12.10
N ILE A 79 -9.85 5.14 11.55
CA ILE A 79 -11.20 5.53 11.12
C ILE A 79 -12.16 4.55 11.76
N GLU A 80 -12.97 5.04 12.71
CA GLU A 80 -14.02 4.25 13.38
C GLU A 80 -13.52 2.94 14.01
N GLY A 81 -12.31 2.96 14.58
CA GLY A 81 -11.69 1.80 15.22
C GLY A 81 -10.94 0.86 14.26
N SER A 82 -10.94 1.16 12.96
CA SER A 82 -10.17 0.45 11.94
C SER A 82 -8.94 1.26 11.52
N TYR A 83 -7.80 0.60 11.37
CA TYR A 83 -6.55 1.25 10.95
C TYR A 83 -6.29 1.08 9.47
N PHE A 84 -6.00 2.18 8.78
CA PHE A 84 -5.72 2.21 7.36
C PHE A 84 -4.34 2.81 7.08
N PRO A 85 -3.52 2.18 6.22
CA PRO A 85 -2.33 2.81 5.66
C PRO A 85 -2.68 4.11 4.94
N THR A 86 -1.95 5.17 5.25
CA THR A 86 -2.05 6.45 4.52
C THR A 86 -1.03 6.51 3.38
N CYS A 87 0.04 5.71 3.47
CA CYS A 87 0.93 5.45 2.35
C CYS A 87 0.25 4.55 1.32
N MET A 88 0.59 4.75 0.06
CA MET A 88 0.04 3.94 -1.03
C MET A 88 0.57 2.51 -0.94
N VAL A 89 -0.36 1.55 -0.77
CA VAL A 89 -0.09 0.12 -0.88
C VAL A 89 -0.85 -0.38 -2.11
N ILE A 90 -0.12 -0.99 -3.05
CA ILE A 90 -0.71 -1.53 -4.29
C ILE A 90 -0.25 -2.96 -4.44
N THR A 91 -1.22 -3.86 -4.53
CA THR A 91 -1.01 -5.27 -4.85
C THR A 91 -0.96 -5.50 -6.36
N ALA A 92 -0.37 -6.62 -6.78
CA ALA A 92 -0.36 -7.00 -8.19
C ALA A 92 -1.77 -7.16 -8.78
N ASN A 93 -2.74 -7.61 -7.98
CA ASN A 93 -4.13 -7.72 -8.41
C ASN A 93 -4.76 -6.36 -8.67
N GLU A 94 -4.60 -5.42 -7.74
CA GLU A 94 -5.07 -4.03 -7.92
C GLU A 94 -4.39 -3.35 -9.10
N GLY A 95 -3.10 -3.61 -9.32
CA GLY A 95 -2.39 -3.14 -10.51
C GLY A 95 -2.99 -3.66 -11.81
N LYS A 96 -3.40 -4.93 -11.85
CA LYS A 96 -4.09 -5.53 -13.01
C LYS A 96 -5.48 -4.94 -13.21
N GLU A 97 -6.24 -4.74 -12.14
CA GLU A 97 -7.54 -4.09 -12.19
C GLU A 97 -7.43 -2.66 -12.73
N LEU A 98 -6.46 -1.89 -12.23
CA LEU A 98 -6.19 -0.53 -12.71
C LEU A 98 -5.78 -0.53 -14.19
N TYR A 99 -4.92 -1.45 -14.61
CA TYR A 99 -4.53 -1.57 -16.02
C TYR A 99 -5.76 -1.83 -16.91
N ASN A 100 -6.61 -2.79 -16.55
CA ASN A 100 -7.81 -3.14 -17.31
C ASN A 100 -8.81 -1.97 -17.37
N LEU A 101 -8.91 -1.16 -16.31
CA LEU A 101 -9.74 0.03 -16.28
C LEU A 101 -9.19 1.11 -17.23
N CYS A 102 -7.87 1.26 -17.29
CA CYS A 102 -7.20 2.28 -18.10
C CYS A 102 -7.07 1.90 -19.57
N GLU A 103 -6.93 0.62 -19.91
CA GLU A 103 -6.68 0.15 -21.29
C GLU A 103 -7.65 0.74 -22.34
N PRO A 104 -8.99 0.76 -22.11
CA PRO A 104 -9.93 1.35 -23.05
C PRO A 104 -9.76 2.87 -23.24
N LEU A 105 -9.19 3.56 -22.26
CA LEU A 105 -8.99 5.01 -22.26
C LEU A 105 -7.74 5.43 -23.03
N ILE A 106 -6.77 4.53 -23.22
CA ILE A 106 -5.48 4.85 -23.85
C ILE A 106 -5.67 5.30 -25.30
N LYS A 107 -6.36 4.50 -26.12
CA LYS A 107 -6.53 4.80 -27.56
C LYS A 107 -7.27 6.12 -27.81
N PRO A 108 -8.41 6.42 -27.15
CA PRO A 108 -9.07 7.72 -27.28
C PRO A 108 -8.17 8.88 -26.86
N THR A 109 -7.46 8.74 -25.74
CA THR A 109 -6.57 9.79 -25.21
C THR A 109 -5.44 10.10 -26.19
N LEU A 110 -4.80 9.07 -26.77
CA LEU A 110 -3.76 9.26 -27.79
C LEU A 110 -4.27 10.02 -29.01
N LYS A 111 -5.46 9.69 -29.52
CA LYS A 111 -6.07 10.41 -30.65
C LYS A 111 -6.32 11.89 -30.34
N ILE A 112 -6.75 12.21 -29.12
CA ILE A 112 -6.96 13.60 -28.68
C ILE A 112 -5.63 14.34 -28.65
N ILE A 113 -4.60 13.74 -28.05
CA ILE A 113 -3.25 14.31 -27.96
C ILE A 113 -2.70 14.58 -29.37
N GLU A 114 -2.76 13.61 -30.27
CA GLU A 114 -2.30 13.76 -31.67
C GLU A 114 -3.03 14.89 -32.41
N LYS A 115 -4.34 15.01 -32.22
CA LYS A 115 -5.12 16.11 -32.81
C LYS A 115 -4.66 17.47 -32.29
N CYS A 116 -4.43 17.61 -30.99
CA CYS A 116 -3.93 18.86 -30.39
C CYS A 116 -2.55 19.25 -30.94
N PHE A 117 -1.63 18.29 -31.07
CA PHE A 117 -0.31 18.56 -31.63
C PHE A 117 -0.34 18.90 -33.12
N ARG A 118 -1.26 18.29 -33.89
CA ARG A 118 -1.44 18.59 -35.33
C ARG A 118 -2.11 19.92 -35.61
N SER A 119 -2.96 20.40 -34.70
CA SER A 119 -3.66 21.68 -34.85
C SER A 119 -2.81 22.89 -34.41
N SER A 120 -1.62 22.64 -33.85
CA SER A 120 -0.69 23.66 -33.35
C SER A 120 0.51 23.89 -34.30
N ARG A 121 0.51 23.26 -35.48
CA ARG A 121 1.45 23.47 -36.58
C ARG A 121 0.70 24.02 -37.79
#